data_AF-W7UKT7-F1
#
_entry.id   AF-W7UKT7-F1
#
_cell.length_a   1.000
_cell.length_b   1.000
_cell.length_c   1.000
_cell.angle_alpha   90.00
_cell.angle_beta   90.00
_cell.angle_gamma   90.00
#
_symmetry.space_group_name_H-M   'P 1'
#
loop_
_entity.id
_entity.type
_entity.pdbx_description
1 polymer ?
#
loop_
_entity_poly.entity_id
_entity_poly.type
_entity_poly.pdbx_seq_one_letter_code
_entity_poly.pdbx_strand_id
1 'polypeptide(L)'
;MKLKTKLLTILTEAVMITSAAAPSLTEAYAEEISTGNIRAADYTEDYSVDSFPDWVPSDFASAVEFGNKYGEVLIKDGYICCVHRMKDNGRGLTKSISSVNTVNYNEQENFQVLDKTLCFPTYDENTEGSYEEYLAQLKKLGVSERDMEYVDKSICYGVDVFKPANSILINLAWTDDIDSPYTANADNCRSFIFICDENGDITEKDEWGWIPDSITEAREYIENNGVVSIHGKYIVFCFVTSACSFETSQEGVPEIRKSKEYNIGSHAVMPMLGEKNARIILYEASKPGTATLKLNYSGGASKYEPQRENEYSFSFDVDLMPSFIGKEECDKPVLGDCNGDGVFGISDVVHFQKWMIGAVSLKKAENADMNKDGELDIFDLINMKKQLINGTSEFSGIVADPKPMLAVIYLNRAWGLSRRVTVYDENGTGYSLDQTAFSKNSEIDFDDFYPVMGDNTDWYDKMKAVMESPYAKKTRISDESTIRARKMSADIDKYVGSELGEFMGMYNDYGMNQYYLIGSGKNGDPEFVNFFAYGDMAGISTNKELKDFAKYLGYSNDIIESYQLTFFKYNSAVT
;
A
#
# COMPACT_ATOMS: atom_id res chain seq x y z
N MET A 1 -52.31 -6.69 -9.44
CA MET A 1 -52.72 -7.28 -8.14
C MET A 1 -51.76 -8.43 -7.84
N LYS A 2 -50.90 -8.23 -6.83
CA LYS A 2 -50.15 -9.18 -5.96
C LYS A 2 -49.50 -10.44 -6.59
N LEU A 3 -48.17 -10.57 -6.62
CA LEU A 3 -47.20 -10.96 -5.56
C LEU A 3 -47.19 -12.46 -5.18
N LYS A 4 -45.94 -12.97 -5.07
CA LYS A 4 -45.43 -14.22 -4.43
C LYS A 4 -45.45 -15.51 -5.24
N THR A 5 -44.48 -16.43 -5.17
CA THR A 5 -43.09 -16.55 -4.67
C THR A 5 -42.66 -17.96 -5.10
N LYS A 6 -41.47 -18.18 -5.67
CA LYS A 6 -40.66 -19.40 -5.42
C LYS A 6 -39.22 -19.22 -5.93
N LEU A 7 -38.35 -18.98 -4.95
CA LEU A 7 -36.90 -19.11 -4.95
C LEU A 7 -36.46 -20.59 -4.83
N LEU A 8 -35.15 -20.83 -5.02
CA LEU A 8 -34.34 -22.05 -4.82
C LEU A 8 -34.48 -23.11 -5.94
N THR A 9 -33.44 -23.58 -6.63
CA THR A 9 -32.09 -23.96 -6.17
C THR A 9 -31.13 -24.06 -7.38
N ILE A 10 -30.01 -23.33 -7.40
CA ILE A 10 -28.79 -23.73 -8.13
C ILE A 10 -27.64 -23.54 -7.14
N LEU A 11 -26.94 -24.64 -6.85
CA LEU A 11 -25.85 -24.74 -5.91
C LEU A 11 -24.65 -23.90 -6.37
N THR A 12 -24.30 -22.91 -5.55
CA THR A 12 -23.02 -22.21 -5.54
C THR A 12 -22.07 -23.01 -4.65
N GLU A 13 -21.08 -23.70 -5.21
CA GLU A 13 -19.88 -24.12 -4.48
C GLU A 13 -18.77 -23.12 -4.79
N ALA A 14 -18.87 -21.94 -4.19
CA ALA A 14 -17.74 -21.07 -3.95
C ALA A 14 -17.24 -21.42 -2.54
N VAL A 15 -16.10 -22.11 -2.47
CA VAL A 15 -15.39 -22.33 -1.21
C VAL A 15 -14.92 -20.97 -0.71
N MET A 16 -15.68 -20.35 0.18
CA MET A 16 -15.20 -19.23 0.98
C MET A 16 -14.11 -19.77 1.89
N ILE A 17 -12.85 -19.54 1.55
CA ILE A 17 -11.77 -19.59 2.52
C ILE A 17 -11.92 -18.32 3.36
N THR A 18 -12.45 -18.48 4.56
CA THR A 18 -12.47 -17.44 5.58
C THR A 18 -11.02 -17.13 5.98
N SER A 19 -10.45 -16.04 5.48
CA SER A 19 -9.25 -15.45 6.06
C SER A 19 -9.62 -14.93 7.43
N ALA A 20 -9.21 -15.64 8.48
CA ALA A 20 -9.29 -15.13 9.84
C ALA A 20 -8.44 -13.86 9.93
N ALA A 21 -9.08 -12.73 10.28
CA ALA A 21 -8.39 -11.48 10.57
C ALA A 21 -7.34 -11.71 11.66
N ALA A 22 -6.09 -11.40 11.35
CA ALA A 22 -5.01 -11.39 12.34
C ALA A 22 -5.18 -10.17 13.26
N PRO A 23 -5.08 -10.32 14.59
CA PRO A 23 -5.05 -9.17 15.47
C PRO A 23 -3.77 -8.37 15.24
N SER A 24 -3.92 -7.06 15.04
CA SER A 24 -2.84 -6.10 14.88
C SER A 24 -2.00 -6.00 16.14
N LEU A 25 -0.72 -6.36 16.06
CA LEU A 25 0.27 -6.08 17.10
C LEU A 25 0.93 -4.72 16.82
N THR A 26 0.23 -3.64 17.18
CA THR A 26 0.85 -2.31 17.29
C THR A 26 0.36 -1.63 18.54
N GLU A 27 0.87 -2.06 19.70
CA GLU A 27 0.85 -1.26 20.94
C GLU A 27 1.76 -1.95 21.97
N ALA A 28 3.07 -1.69 21.90
CA ALA A 28 4.01 -1.91 23.01
C ALA A 28 5.46 -1.51 22.66
N TYR A 29 5.83 -0.34 23.16
CA TYR A 29 7.16 0.01 23.70
C TYR A 29 8.35 0.18 22.75
N ALA A 30 8.57 1.44 22.40
CA ALA A 30 9.91 2.00 22.27
C ALA A 30 10.55 2.13 23.66
N GLU A 31 11.72 1.53 23.88
CA GLU A 31 12.71 2.03 24.85
C GLU A 31 14.13 1.56 24.47
N GLU A 32 15.10 2.45 24.72
CA GLU A 32 16.50 2.39 24.27
C GLU A 32 17.24 1.10 24.65
N ILE A 33 17.87 0.43 23.68
CA ILE A 33 18.80 -0.69 23.93
C ILE A 33 20.24 -0.23 23.74
N SER A 34 21.01 -0.35 24.82
CA SER A 34 22.46 -0.21 24.89
C SER A 34 23.17 -1.25 24.03
N THR A 35 24.13 -0.80 23.22
CA THR A 35 24.93 -1.61 22.29
C THR A 35 25.91 -2.52 23.02
N GLY A 36 25.57 -3.80 23.16
CA GLY A 36 26.48 -4.86 23.57
C GLY A 36 27.04 -5.63 22.37
N ASN A 37 28.26 -5.28 21.94
CA ASN A 37 29.04 -6.12 21.02
C ASN A 37 29.38 -7.45 21.71
N ILE A 38 28.83 -8.58 21.24
CA ILE A 38 29.24 -9.91 21.71
C ILE A 38 29.92 -10.64 20.55
N ARG A 39 31.21 -10.95 20.75
CA ARG A 39 32.02 -11.79 19.86
C ARG A 39 31.50 -13.22 19.87
N ALA A 40 31.50 -13.84 18.69
CA ALA A 40 31.27 -15.28 18.50
C ALA A 40 32.09 -16.10 19.51
N ALA A 41 31.41 -16.92 20.31
CA ALA A 41 32.05 -17.89 21.16
C ALA A 41 32.20 -19.19 20.36
N ASP A 42 33.45 -19.58 20.11
CA ASP A 42 33.83 -20.90 19.60
C ASP A 42 33.27 -22.00 20.52
N TYR A 43 32.31 -22.77 20.03
CA TYR A 43 32.00 -24.10 20.56
C TYR A 43 31.74 -25.07 19.41
N THR A 44 32.77 -25.84 19.08
CA THR A 44 32.67 -27.07 18.28
C THR A 44 32.08 -28.17 19.16
N GLU A 45 30.76 -28.31 19.21
CA GLU A 45 30.14 -29.60 19.50
C GLU A 45 29.90 -30.32 18.17
N ASP A 46 30.58 -31.46 18.05
CA ASP A 46 30.67 -32.31 16.87
C ASP A 46 29.34 -33.05 16.67
N TYR A 47 28.35 -32.37 16.06
CA TYR A 47 27.17 -33.04 15.52
C TYR A 47 27.62 -33.81 14.27
N SER A 48 27.75 -35.13 14.41
CA SER A 48 28.03 -36.03 13.29
C SER A 48 27.06 -35.73 12.13
N VAL A 49 27.61 -35.65 10.92
CA VAL A 49 26.95 -35.30 9.64
C VAL A 49 25.71 -36.16 9.30
N ASP A 50 25.45 -37.24 10.06
CA ASP A 50 24.36 -38.22 9.85
C ASP A 50 23.00 -37.90 10.51
N SER A 51 22.70 -36.67 10.95
CA SER A 51 21.47 -36.42 11.74
C SER A 51 20.51 -35.32 11.28
N PHE A 52 20.81 -34.61 10.18
CA PHE A 52 19.87 -33.63 9.62
C PHE A 52 18.97 -34.27 8.55
N PRO A 53 17.72 -33.77 8.37
CA PRO A 53 16.86 -34.26 7.31
C PRO A 53 17.51 -34.16 5.92
N ASP A 54 17.27 -35.14 5.05
CA ASP A 54 17.86 -35.23 3.69
C ASP A 54 17.61 -34.01 2.79
N TRP A 55 16.63 -33.18 3.15
CA TRP A 55 16.28 -31.97 2.40
C TRP A 55 17.15 -30.75 2.78
N VAL A 56 17.89 -30.82 3.89
CA VAL A 56 18.85 -29.78 4.30
C VAL A 56 20.09 -29.88 3.41
N PRO A 57 20.52 -28.81 2.73
CA PRO A 57 21.68 -28.88 1.84
C PRO A 57 22.96 -29.28 2.57
N SER A 58 23.58 -30.37 2.11
CA SER A 58 24.86 -30.87 2.63
C SER A 58 26.05 -30.48 1.75
N ASP A 59 25.80 -30.28 0.45
CA ASP A 59 26.77 -29.97 -0.60
C ASP A 59 26.31 -28.80 -1.49
N PHE A 60 27.25 -28.20 -2.24
CA PHE A 60 26.96 -27.02 -3.06
C PHE A 60 25.86 -27.27 -4.10
N ALA A 61 25.83 -28.46 -4.71
CA ALA A 61 24.82 -28.80 -5.71
C ALA A 61 23.43 -28.92 -5.08
N SER A 62 23.33 -29.49 -3.89
CA SER A 62 22.07 -29.56 -3.12
C SER A 62 21.57 -28.18 -2.67
N ALA A 63 22.46 -27.23 -2.41
CA ALA A 63 22.08 -25.84 -2.09
C ALA A 63 21.53 -25.12 -3.34
N VAL A 64 22.13 -25.34 -4.51
CA VAL A 64 21.59 -24.85 -5.79
C VAL A 64 20.22 -25.46 -6.08
N GLU A 65 20.04 -26.77 -5.83
CA GLU A 65 18.74 -27.44 -5.99
C GLU A 65 17.70 -26.87 -5.03
N PHE A 66 18.07 -26.65 -3.76
CA PHE A 66 17.23 -26.02 -2.76
C PHE A 66 16.76 -24.64 -3.23
N GLY A 67 17.69 -23.75 -3.61
CA GLY A 67 17.35 -22.41 -4.08
C GLY A 67 16.45 -22.39 -5.32
N ASN A 68 16.62 -23.35 -6.23
CA ASN A 68 15.74 -23.46 -7.40
C ASN A 68 14.33 -23.96 -7.07
N LYS A 69 14.17 -24.70 -5.97
CA LYS A 69 12.93 -25.38 -5.62
C LYS A 69 12.11 -24.65 -4.55
N TYR A 70 12.78 -24.14 -3.52
CA TYR A 70 12.19 -23.53 -2.33
C TYR A 70 12.72 -22.12 -2.06
N GLY A 71 13.61 -21.61 -2.92
CA GLY A 71 14.19 -20.28 -2.75
C GLY A 71 15.08 -20.17 -1.51
N GLU A 72 14.80 -19.18 -0.67
CA GLU A 72 15.67 -18.84 0.45
C GLU A 72 15.26 -19.53 1.75
N VAL A 73 14.00 -19.93 1.91
CA VAL A 73 13.51 -20.48 3.18
C VAL A 73 12.68 -21.74 2.96
N LEU A 74 12.92 -22.76 3.79
CA LEU A 74 12.03 -23.91 3.91
C LEU A 74 11.76 -24.20 5.38
N ILE A 75 10.47 -24.16 5.75
CA ILE A 75 9.97 -24.62 7.04
C ILE A 75 9.47 -26.05 6.86
N LYS A 76 10.12 -27.01 7.52
CA LYS A 76 9.72 -28.41 7.43
C LYS A 76 10.21 -29.22 8.62
N ASP A 77 9.41 -30.19 9.06
CA ASP A 77 9.75 -31.13 10.13
C ASP A 77 10.19 -30.44 11.45
N GLY A 78 9.63 -29.25 11.74
CA GLY A 78 9.99 -28.45 12.92
C GLY A 78 11.32 -27.69 12.81
N TYR A 79 11.90 -27.61 11.61
CA TYR A 79 13.11 -26.85 11.31
C TYR A 79 12.79 -25.68 10.39
N ILE A 80 13.56 -24.61 10.54
CA ILE A 80 13.64 -23.49 9.58
C ILE A 80 15.03 -23.61 8.94
N CYS A 81 15.09 -23.77 7.62
CA CYS A 81 16.34 -23.76 6.88
C CYS A 81 16.37 -22.54 5.98
N CYS A 82 17.36 -21.68 6.19
CA CYS A 82 17.59 -20.49 5.40
C CYS A 82 18.84 -20.71 4.54
N VAL A 83 18.72 -20.52 3.23
CA VAL A 83 19.78 -20.74 2.25
C VAL A 83 20.01 -19.46 1.46
N HIS A 84 21.19 -18.87 1.63
CA HIS A 84 21.51 -17.57 1.03
C HIS A 84 22.63 -17.68 0.00
N ARG A 85 22.37 -17.19 -1.21
CA ARG A 85 23.37 -17.12 -2.27
C ARG A 85 24.31 -15.93 -2.06
N MET A 86 25.57 -16.22 -1.78
CA MET A 86 26.64 -15.26 -1.56
C MET A 86 27.57 -15.18 -2.76
N LYS A 87 28.11 -13.98 -3.02
CA LYS A 87 29.20 -13.77 -3.99
C LYS A 87 30.54 -13.63 -3.27
N ASP A 88 31.62 -13.38 -4.02
CA ASP A 88 32.94 -13.05 -3.48
C ASP A 88 33.53 -14.08 -2.50
N ASN A 89 33.25 -15.36 -2.77
CA ASN A 89 33.65 -16.52 -1.97
C ASN A 89 33.07 -16.53 -0.55
N GLY A 90 31.81 -16.11 -0.40
CA GLY A 90 31.12 -16.12 0.88
C GLY A 90 31.54 -14.99 1.82
N ARG A 91 32.17 -13.93 1.29
CA ARG A 91 32.51 -12.73 2.07
C ARG A 91 31.40 -11.71 1.97
N GLY A 92 31.14 -11.01 3.07
CA GLY A 92 30.34 -9.77 3.05
C GLY A 92 28.89 -9.92 3.50
N LEU A 93 28.51 -11.01 4.16
CA LEU A 93 27.14 -11.18 4.64
C LEU A 93 27.13 -11.24 6.17
N THR A 94 26.58 -10.21 6.79
CA THR A 94 26.43 -10.09 8.25
C THR A 94 25.06 -10.63 8.65
N LYS A 95 25.04 -11.61 9.54
CA LYS A 95 23.82 -12.22 10.08
C LYS A 95 23.45 -11.59 11.43
N SER A 96 22.17 -11.28 11.61
CA SER A 96 21.58 -10.87 12.87
C SER A 96 20.44 -11.82 13.24
N ILE A 97 20.49 -12.35 14.44
CA ILE A 97 19.47 -13.26 14.98
C ILE A 97 18.94 -12.61 16.25
N SER A 98 17.63 -12.44 16.34
CA SER A 98 16.97 -12.05 17.57
C SER A 98 15.75 -12.94 17.80
N SER A 99 15.46 -13.20 19.07
CA SER A 99 14.32 -14.00 19.47
C SER A 99 13.71 -13.43 20.72
N VAL A 100 12.38 -13.55 20.82
CA VAL A 100 11.63 -13.20 22.02
C VAL A 100 10.78 -14.41 22.38
N ASN A 101 11.03 -14.99 23.54
CA ASN A 101 10.11 -15.99 24.09
C ASN A 101 8.82 -15.25 24.49
N THR A 102 7.70 -15.67 23.91
CA THR A 102 6.41 -14.97 24.05
C THR A 102 5.81 -15.10 25.46
N VAL A 103 6.40 -15.97 26.30
CA VAL A 103 6.01 -16.23 27.68
C VAL A 103 7.03 -15.67 28.69
N ASN A 104 8.33 -15.65 28.36
CA ASN A 104 9.41 -15.20 29.24
C ASN A 104 10.47 -14.33 28.51
N TYR A 105 10.38 -13.01 28.66
CA TYR A 105 11.21 -12.03 27.94
C TYR A 105 12.73 -12.08 28.20
N ASN A 106 13.23 -12.85 29.17
CA ASN A 106 14.62 -12.77 29.67
C ASN A 106 15.53 -13.94 29.30
N GLU A 107 15.09 -14.90 28.48
CA GLU A 107 15.89 -16.06 28.09
C GLU A 107 16.14 -16.05 26.58
N GLN A 108 17.40 -15.80 26.17
CA GLN A 108 17.87 -16.12 24.83
C GLN A 108 18.23 -17.60 24.78
N GLU A 109 17.43 -18.40 24.08
CA GLU A 109 17.82 -19.75 23.72
C GLU A 109 18.65 -19.74 22.43
N ASN A 110 19.70 -20.56 22.37
CA ASN A 110 20.42 -20.78 21.13
C ASN A 110 19.71 -21.88 20.33
N PHE A 111 18.86 -21.47 19.39
CA PHE A 111 18.07 -22.36 18.52
C PHE A 111 18.72 -22.57 17.15
N GLN A 112 19.88 -21.98 16.87
CA GLN A 112 20.65 -22.28 15.66
C GLN A 112 21.37 -23.62 15.83
N VAL A 113 21.07 -24.57 14.94
CA VAL A 113 21.59 -25.95 14.97
C VAL A 113 22.57 -26.23 13.83
N LEU A 114 22.57 -25.43 12.75
CA LEU A 114 23.56 -25.49 11.68
C LEU A 114 23.90 -24.08 11.20
N ASP A 115 25.19 -23.84 10.96
CA ASP A 115 25.73 -22.69 10.24
C ASP A 115 26.86 -23.23 9.34
N LYS A 116 26.62 -23.24 8.02
CA LYS A 116 27.59 -23.80 7.07
C LYS A 116 27.66 -22.97 5.80
N THR A 117 28.89 -22.76 5.33
CA THR A 117 29.14 -22.20 4.00
C THR A 117 29.54 -23.30 3.03
N LEU A 118 28.79 -23.39 1.92
CA LEU A 118 29.01 -24.33 0.83
C LEU A 118 29.51 -23.56 -0.39
N CYS A 119 30.77 -23.75 -0.76
CA CYS A 119 31.36 -23.11 -1.94
C CYS A 119 31.46 -24.07 -3.11
N PHE A 120 31.70 -23.51 -4.31
CA PHE A 120 31.84 -24.28 -5.53
C PHE A 120 32.77 -25.50 -5.35
N PRO A 121 32.38 -26.71 -5.83
CA PRO A 121 33.11 -27.94 -5.52
C PRO A 121 34.54 -27.91 -6.05
N THR A 122 35.44 -28.48 -5.27
CA THR A 122 36.85 -28.75 -5.63
C THR A 122 37.17 -30.21 -5.33
N TYR A 123 38.30 -30.70 -5.84
CA TYR A 123 38.82 -32.04 -5.49
C TYR A 123 40.23 -31.93 -4.92
N ASP A 124 40.58 -32.88 -4.05
CA ASP A 124 41.92 -33.05 -3.52
C ASP A 124 42.59 -34.24 -4.23
N GLU A 125 43.70 -33.98 -4.90
CA GLU A 125 44.50 -34.99 -5.61
C GLU A 125 45.02 -36.10 -4.68
N ASN A 126 45.06 -35.86 -3.37
CA ASN A 126 45.59 -36.82 -2.38
C ASN A 126 44.50 -37.68 -1.72
N THR A 127 43.22 -37.42 -2.01
CA THR A 127 42.08 -38.12 -1.39
C THR A 127 41.39 -39.02 -2.41
N GLU A 128 41.46 -40.34 -2.19
CA GLU A 128 40.81 -41.35 -3.05
C GLU A 128 39.28 -41.13 -3.07
N GLY A 129 38.69 -41.07 -4.26
CA GLY A 129 37.25 -40.80 -4.45
C GLY A 129 36.87 -39.33 -4.60
N SER A 130 37.77 -38.38 -4.26
CA SER A 130 37.45 -36.93 -4.28
C SER A 130 37.17 -36.40 -5.69
N TYR A 131 37.85 -36.93 -6.71
CA TYR A 131 37.62 -36.53 -8.10
C TYR A 131 36.28 -37.06 -8.61
N GLU A 132 35.90 -38.29 -8.26
CA GLU A 132 34.59 -38.85 -8.60
C GLU A 132 33.43 -38.07 -7.95
N GLU A 133 33.59 -37.64 -6.70
CA GLU A 133 32.62 -36.79 -6.00
C GLU A 133 32.49 -35.41 -6.65
N TYR A 134 33.61 -34.80 -7.03
CA TYR A 134 33.63 -33.54 -7.78
C TYR A 134 32.87 -33.68 -9.11
N LEU A 135 33.15 -34.73 -9.89
CA LEU A 135 32.43 -34.99 -11.15
C LEU A 135 30.94 -35.26 -10.92
N ALA A 136 30.57 -35.92 -9.83
CA ALA A 136 29.17 -36.15 -9.48
C ALA A 136 28.44 -34.83 -9.17
N GLN A 137 29.08 -33.91 -8.45
CA GLN A 137 28.53 -32.57 -8.18
C GLN A 137 28.42 -31.73 -9.46
N LEU A 138 29.45 -31.72 -10.32
CA LEU A 138 29.38 -31.04 -11.62
C LEU A 138 28.21 -31.55 -12.47
N LYS A 139 28.01 -32.87 -12.48
CA LYS A 139 26.88 -33.48 -13.18
C LYS A 139 25.53 -33.02 -12.64
N LYS A 140 25.37 -32.91 -11.31
CA LYS A 140 24.15 -32.36 -10.69
C LYS A 140 23.93 -30.89 -11.07
N LEU A 141 25.01 -30.12 -11.17
CA LEU A 141 24.98 -28.71 -11.60
C LEU A 141 24.75 -28.54 -13.11
N GLY A 142 24.79 -29.62 -13.90
CA GLY A 142 24.70 -29.55 -15.36
C GLY A 142 25.91 -28.88 -16.03
N VAL A 143 27.07 -28.89 -15.37
CA VAL A 143 28.32 -28.27 -15.83
C VAL A 143 29.27 -29.35 -16.33
N SER A 144 29.84 -29.18 -17.52
CA SER A 144 30.95 -30.01 -17.98
C SER A 144 32.29 -29.36 -17.68
N GLU A 145 33.38 -30.15 -17.66
CA GLU A 145 34.73 -29.61 -17.47
C GLU A 145 35.12 -28.56 -18.54
N ARG A 146 34.47 -28.57 -19.71
CA ARG A 146 34.69 -27.58 -20.76
C ARG A 146 34.01 -26.24 -20.46
N ASP A 147 32.95 -26.24 -19.66
CA ASP A 147 32.17 -25.04 -19.33
C ASP A 147 32.79 -24.26 -18.17
N MET A 148 33.83 -24.82 -17.53
CA MET A 148 34.49 -24.28 -16.33
C MET A 148 35.06 -22.87 -16.49
N GLU A 149 35.26 -22.38 -17.73
CA GLU A 149 35.66 -21.00 -18.00
C GLU A 149 34.53 -19.97 -17.87
N TYR A 150 33.26 -20.43 -17.96
CA TYR A 150 32.05 -19.59 -17.87
C TYR A 150 31.37 -19.66 -16.50
N VAL A 151 31.84 -20.57 -15.62
CA VAL A 151 31.28 -20.78 -14.29
C VAL A 151 31.79 -19.72 -13.33
N ASP A 152 30.87 -19.09 -12.60
CA ASP A 152 31.21 -18.19 -11.49
C ASP A 152 31.53 -19.01 -10.24
N LYS A 153 32.82 -19.28 -10.05
CA LYS A 153 33.35 -20.03 -8.89
C LYS A 153 33.34 -19.24 -7.59
N SER A 154 33.03 -17.93 -7.64
CA SER A 154 32.98 -17.09 -6.45
C SER A 154 31.68 -17.25 -5.65
N ILE A 155 30.69 -17.95 -6.22
CA ILE A 155 29.41 -18.19 -5.57
C ILE A 155 29.61 -19.20 -4.44
N CYS A 156 29.09 -18.87 -3.27
CA CYS A 156 28.91 -19.79 -2.16
C CYS A 156 27.48 -19.69 -1.63
N TYR A 157 27.02 -20.68 -0.87
CA TYR A 157 25.73 -20.68 -0.20
C TYR A 157 25.93 -20.76 1.31
N GLY A 158 25.33 -19.83 2.04
CA GLY A 158 25.18 -19.95 3.49
C GLY A 158 23.96 -20.81 3.78
N VAL A 159 24.09 -21.78 4.67
CA VAL A 159 23.02 -22.69 5.09
C VAL A 159 22.92 -22.56 6.60
N ASP A 160 21.87 -21.86 7.03
CA ASP A 160 21.54 -21.63 8.43
C ASP A 160 20.31 -22.48 8.77
N VAL A 161 20.41 -23.38 9.75
CA VAL A 161 19.27 -24.19 10.21
C VAL A 161 18.96 -23.88 11.65
N PHE A 162 17.67 -23.69 11.93
CA PHE A 162 17.14 -23.33 13.23
C PHE A 162 16.09 -24.35 13.67
N LYS A 163 16.08 -24.64 14.97
CA LYS A 163 15.06 -25.48 15.62
C LYS A 163 14.50 -24.72 16.82
N PRO A 164 13.47 -23.89 16.62
CA PRO A 164 12.89 -23.11 17.70
C PRO A 164 12.22 -23.98 18.77
N ALA A 165 12.26 -23.51 20.02
CA ALA A 165 11.37 -23.98 21.05
C ALA A 165 9.93 -23.49 20.82
N ASN A 166 8.96 -24.09 21.51
CA ASN A 166 7.57 -23.69 21.42
C ASN A 166 7.36 -22.27 21.98
N SER A 167 6.36 -21.56 21.45
CA SER A 167 5.98 -20.22 21.89
C SER A 167 7.08 -19.16 21.75
N ILE A 168 7.88 -19.22 20.69
CA ILE A 168 8.94 -18.26 20.41
C ILE A 168 8.65 -17.47 19.13
N LEU A 169 8.95 -16.17 19.15
CA LEU A 169 9.04 -15.34 17.96
C LEU A 169 10.51 -15.17 17.60
N ILE A 170 10.84 -15.43 16.34
CA ILE A 170 12.19 -15.33 15.79
C ILE A 170 12.19 -14.26 14.72
N ASN A 171 13.20 -13.39 14.77
CA ASN A 171 13.49 -12.46 13.70
C ASN A 171 14.92 -12.72 13.21
N LEU A 172 15.02 -13.11 11.95
CA LEU A 172 16.28 -13.39 11.27
C LEU A 172 16.51 -12.31 10.23
N ALA A 173 17.70 -11.72 10.25
CA ALA A 173 18.07 -10.71 9.26
C ALA A 173 19.48 -10.93 8.73
N TRP A 174 19.64 -10.77 7.42
CA TRP A 174 20.93 -10.83 6.74
C TRP A 174 21.15 -9.55 5.94
N THR A 175 22.36 -8.98 6.04
CA THR A 175 22.73 -7.76 5.32
C THR A 175 24.08 -7.92 4.65
N ASP A 176 24.21 -7.34 3.46
CA ASP A 176 25.48 -7.26 2.72
C ASP A 176 26.42 -6.16 3.30
N ASP A 177 25.95 -5.41 4.32
CA ASP A 177 26.69 -4.32 4.95
C ASP A 177 27.50 -4.84 6.16
N ILE A 178 28.80 -4.56 6.16
CA ILE A 178 29.76 -5.07 7.16
C ILE A 178 29.64 -4.32 8.50
N ASP A 179 29.10 -3.11 8.50
CA ASP A 179 29.25 -2.20 9.64
C ASP A 179 28.11 -2.24 10.67
N SER A 180 26.88 -2.69 10.35
CA SER A 180 25.80 -3.03 11.31
C SER A 180 24.43 -3.23 10.60
N PRO A 181 23.59 -4.20 11.01
CA PRO A 181 22.20 -4.33 10.55
C PRO A 181 21.30 -3.13 10.94
N TYR A 182 21.75 -2.27 11.87
CA TYR A 182 21.01 -1.08 12.31
C TYR A 182 21.29 0.18 11.48
N THR A 183 22.32 0.16 10.62
CA THR A 183 22.68 1.27 9.72
C THR A 183 22.59 0.92 8.25
N ALA A 184 22.32 -0.34 7.93
CA ALA A 184 22.10 -0.78 6.56
C ALA A 184 20.85 -0.09 5.98
N ASN A 185 20.94 0.39 4.74
CA ASN A 185 19.75 0.77 3.99
C ASN A 185 18.76 -0.40 4.01
N ALA A 186 17.49 -0.14 4.34
CA ALA A 186 16.45 -1.16 4.43
C ALA A 186 16.34 -2.02 3.15
N ASP A 187 16.77 -1.49 2.01
CA ASP A 187 16.77 -2.17 0.72
C ASP A 187 17.82 -3.31 0.58
N ASN A 188 18.84 -3.34 1.46
CA ASN A 188 19.92 -4.35 1.44
C ASN A 188 19.82 -5.36 2.61
N CYS A 189 18.76 -5.29 3.40
CA CYS A 189 18.53 -6.18 4.54
C CYS A 189 17.39 -7.15 4.20
N ARG A 190 17.67 -8.45 4.25
CA ARG A 190 16.66 -9.50 4.12
C ARG A 190 16.23 -9.92 5.50
N SER A 191 14.96 -9.70 5.85
CA SER A 191 14.43 -10.01 7.18
C SER A 191 13.24 -10.94 7.10
N PHE A 192 13.26 -12.00 7.91
CA PHE A 192 12.19 -12.98 8.02
C PHE A 192 11.73 -13.05 9.47
N ILE A 193 10.43 -13.20 9.66
CA ILE A 193 9.82 -13.32 10.98
C ILE A 193 9.11 -14.66 11.06
N PHE A 194 9.42 -15.45 12.09
CA PHE A 194 8.80 -16.74 12.33
C PHE A 194 8.14 -16.76 13.70
N ILE A 195 7.01 -17.44 13.79
CA ILE A 195 6.35 -17.76 15.06
C ILE A 195 6.27 -19.27 15.17
N CYS A 196 6.82 -19.81 16.25
CA CYS A 196 6.59 -21.18 16.68
C CYS A 196 5.51 -21.16 17.77
N ASP A 197 4.38 -21.82 17.54
CA ASP A 197 3.27 -21.83 18.48
C ASP A 197 3.51 -22.76 19.68
N GLU A 198 2.50 -22.93 20.54
CA GLU A 198 2.58 -23.83 21.71
C GLU A 198 2.69 -25.32 21.33
N ASN A 199 2.29 -25.71 20.11
CA ASN A 199 2.33 -27.07 19.60
C ASN A 199 3.65 -27.38 18.86
N GLY A 200 4.47 -26.36 18.58
CA GLY A 200 5.69 -26.49 17.80
C GLY A 200 5.48 -26.26 16.30
N ASP A 201 4.30 -25.78 15.89
CA ASP A 201 4.02 -25.44 14.50
C ASP A 201 4.64 -24.07 14.17
N ILE A 202 5.45 -24.04 13.12
CA ILE A 202 6.22 -22.86 12.71
C ILE A 202 5.53 -22.21 11.52
N THR A 203 5.30 -20.90 11.61
CA THR A 203 4.72 -20.09 10.52
C THR A 203 5.57 -18.87 10.25
N GLU A 204 5.85 -18.59 8.98
CA GLU A 204 6.44 -17.32 8.52
C GLU A 204 5.39 -16.20 8.56
N LYS A 205 5.80 -15.02 9.05
CA LYS A 205 4.92 -13.90 9.42
C LYS A 205 5.41 -12.56 8.93
N ASP A 206 6.46 -12.48 8.14
CA ASP A 206 6.82 -11.22 7.52
C ASP A 206 5.77 -10.82 6.46
N GLU A 207 5.70 -9.52 6.17
CA GLU A 207 4.73 -8.93 5.24
C GLU A 207 4.90 -9.45 3.80
N TRP A 208 6.03 -10.10 3.49
CA TRP A 208 6.45 -10.47 2.15
C TRP A 208 6.51 -11.99 1.92
N GLY A 209 6.31 -12.83 2.95
CA GLY A 209 6.41 -14.29 2.87
C GLY A 209 5.35 -14.98 2.01
N TRP A 210 4.37 -14.23 1.51
CA TRP A 210 3.43 -14.72 0.49
C TRP A 210 3.93 -14.53 -0.95
N ILE A 211 5.00 -13.74 -1.14
CA ILE A 211 5.61 -13.50 -2.45
C ILE A 211 6.50 -14.70 -2.78
N PRO A 212 6.34 -15.32 -3.95
CA PRO A 212 7.22 -16.39 -4.38
C PRO A 212 8.69 -15.97 -4.35
N ASP A 213 9.58 -16.84 -3.90
CA ASP A 213 11.01 -16.57 -3.85
C ASP A 213 11.84 -17.44 -4.82
N SER A 214 11.19 -18.42 -5.45
CA SER A 214 11.76 -19.28 -6.47
C SER A 214 10.91 -19.35 -7.73
N ILE A 215 11.53 -19.79 -8.84
CA ILE A 215 10.79 -20.04 -10.08
C ILE A 215 9.72 -21.13 -9.89
N THR A 216 9.98 -22.08 -8.99
CA THR A 216 9.05 -23.18 -8.69
C THR A 216 7.81 -22.64 -7.97
N GLU A 217 8.01 -21.86 -6.91
CA GLU A 217 6.92 -21.20 -6.19
C GLU A 217 6.17 -20.20 -7.08
N ALA A 218 6.85 -19.47 -7.94
CA ALA A 218 6.18 -18.54 -8.85
C ALA A 218 5.25 -19.28 -9.81
N ARG A 219 5.65 -20.47 -10.29
CA ARG A 219 4.79 -21.31 -11.11
C ARG A 219 3.59 -21.84 -10.33
N GLU A 220 3.79 -22.30 -9.10
CA GLU A 220 2.71 -22.76 -8.22
C GLU A 220 1.74 -21.62 -7.89
N TYR A 221 2.26 -20.43 -7.58
CA TYR A 221 1.47 -19.23 -7.37
C TYR A 221 0.60 -18.90 -8.59
N ILE A 222 1.18 -18.93 -9.80
CA ILE A 222 0.45 -18.69 -11.05
C ILE A 222 -0.61 -19.78 -11.29
N GLU A 223 -0.33 -21.04 -10.95
CA GLU A 223 -1.30 -22.13 -11.07
C GLU A 223 -2.48 -21.97 -10.13
N ASN A 224 -2.26 -21.43 -8.93
CA ASN A 224 -3.29 -21.23 -7.90
C ASN A 224 -4.06 -19.92 -8.06
N ASN A 225 -3.40 -18.83 -8.47
CA ASN A 225 -3.94 -17.47 -8.46
C ASN A 225 -4.10 -16.86 -9.86
N GLY A 226 -3.43 -17.42 -10.86
CA GLY A 226 -3.28 -16.82 -12.18
C GLY A 226 -2.13 -15.81 -12.26
N VAL A 227 -1.88 -15.34 -13.49
CA VAL A 227 -0.80 -14.38 -13.81
C VAL A 227 -1.11 -12.98 -13.24
N VAL A 228 -2.39 -12.61 -13.21
CA VAL A 228 -2.88 -11.38 -12.56
C VAL A 228 -3.82 -11.80 -11.44
N SER A 229 -3.55 -11.33 -10.23
CA SER A 229 -4.32 -11.65 -9.03
C SER A 229 -4.34 -10.47 -8.06
N ILE A 230 -5.03 -10.65 -6.93
CA ILE A 230 -5.16 -9.64 -5.87
C ILE A 230 -4.68 -10.25 -4.56
N HIS A 231 -3.83 -9.53 -3.83
CA HIS A 231 -3.39 -9.90 -2.49
C HIS A 231 -3.39 -8.67 -1.57
N GLY A 232 -4.33 -8.61 -0.62
CA GLY A 232 -4.57 -7.41 0.18
C GLY A 232 -4.85 -6.19 -0.71
N LYS A 233 -4.15 -5.08 -0.46
CA LYS A 233 -4.24 -3.86 -1.29
C LYS A 233 -3.52 -3.94 -2.64
N TYR A 234 -2.80 -5.04 -2.91
CA TYR A 234 -1.95 -5.15 -4.08
C TYR A 234 -2.64 -5.88 -5.22
N ILE A 235 -2.54 -5.31 -6.42
CA ILE A 235 -2.70 -6.07 -7.66
C ILE A 235 -1.34 -6.71 -7.95
N VAL A 236 -1.34 -8.03 -8.08
CA VAL A 236 -0.14 -8.83 -8.26
C VAL A 236 -0.06 -9.28 -9.72
N PHE A 237 1.05 -8.97 -10.36
CA PHE A 237 1.38 -9.48 -11.68
C PHE A 237 2.59 -10.40 -11.61
N CYS A 238 2.37 -11.71 -11.75
CA CYS A 238 3.38 -12.74 -11.60
C CYS A 238 3.51 -13.55 -12.89
N PHE A 239 4.70 -13.63 -13.46
CA PHE A 239 4.96 -14.41 -14.68
C PHE A 239 6.37 -14.97 -14.74
N VAL A 240 6.56 -16.04 -15.51
CA VAL A 240 7.86 -16.70 -15.71
C VAL A 240 8.21 -16.71 -17.20
N THR A 241 9.25 -15.98 -17.58
CA THR A 241 9.66 -15.82 -18.98
C THR A 241 11.18 -15.82 -19.17
N SER A 242 11.63 -16.03 -20.41
CA SER A 242 13.05 -15.93 -20.77
C SER A 242 13.44 -14.51 -21.17
N ALA A 243 12.50 -13.79 -21.77
CA ALA A 243 12.65 -12.41 -22.22
C ALA A 243 11.27 -11.84 -22.50
N CYS A 244 11.03 -10.60 -22.10
CA CYS A 244 9.83 -9.87 -22.43
C CYS A 244 10.09 -8.37 -22.47
N SER A 245 9.28 -7.64 -23.23
CA SER A 245 9.01 -6.22 -22.96
C SER A 245 7.72 -6.13 -22.15
N PHE A 246 7.67 -5.16 -21.23
CA PHE A 246 6.53 -4.94 -20.38
C PHE A 246 6.32 -3.45 -20.16
N GLU A 247 5.16 -2.97 -20.59
CA GLU A 247 4.71 -1.60 -20.40
C GLU A 247 3.27 -1.61 -19.88
N THR A 248 2.91 -0.62 -19.08
CA THR A 248 1.53 -0.49 -18.58
C THR A 248 0.91 0.81 -19.04
N SER A 249 -0.36 0.76 -19.43
CA SER A 249 -1.20 1.94 -19.63
C SER A 249 -2.48 1.79 -18.82
N GLN A 250 -3.11 2.89 -18.44
CA GLN A 250 -4.32 2.85 -17.62
C GLN A 250 -5.38 3.87 -18.03
N GLU A 251 -6.61 3.51 -17.75
CA GLU A 251 -7.80 4.37 -17.86
C GLU A 251 -8.57 4.35 -16.55
N GLY A 252 -9.32 5.42 -16.25
CA GLY A 252 -10.07 5.55 -15.01
C GLY A 252 -9.52 6.61 -14.07
N VAL A 253 -10.12 6.65 -12.89
CA VAL A 253 -9.99 7.73 -11.90
C VAL A 253 -8.77 7.54 -10.98
N PRO A 254 -8.56 6.38 -10.34
CA PRO A 254 -7.39 6.17 -9.52
C PRO A 254 -6.16 5.92 -10.38
N GLU A 255 -5.04 6.53 -9.97
CA GLU A 255 -3.76 6.25 -10.59
C GLU A 255 -3.18 4.98 -9.98
N ILE A 256 -3.11 3.92 -10.77
CA ILE A 256 -2.45 2.66 -10.41
C ILE A 256 -0.95 2.82 -10.66
N ARG A 257 -0.15 2.62 -9.61
CA ARG A 257 1.31 2.79 -9.65
C ARG A 257 2.01 1.50 -9.24
N LYS A 258 3.20 1.27 -9.82
CA LYS A 258 4.08 0.17 -9.39
C LYS A 258 4.62 0.49 -8.00
N SER A 259 4.31 -0.36 -7.03
CA SER A 259 4.78 -0.27 -5.65
C SER A 259 6.14 -0.96 -5.49
N LYS A 260 6.22 -2.24 -5.88
CA LYS A 260 7.45 -3.06 -5.80
C LYS A 260 7.59 -4.00 -7.00
N GLU A 261 8.81 -4.46 -7.21
CA GLU A 261 9.14 -5.41 -8.27
C GLU A 261 10.22 -6.37 -7.78
N TYR A 262 9.95 -7.67 -7.93
CA TYR A 262 10.86 -8.76 -7.59
C TYR A 262 11.24 -9.50 -8.87
N ASN A 263 12.54 -9.75 -9.04
CA ASN A 263 13.09 -10.49 -10.18
C ASN A 263 13.84 -11.71 -9.63
N ILE A 264 13.33 -12.89 -9.93
CA ILE A 264 13.84 -14.16 -9.41
C ILE A 264 14.44 -14.92 -10.56
N GLY A 265 15.77 -15.04 -10.53
CA GLY A 265 16.52 -15.85 -11.48
C GLY A 265 16.67 -17.29 -11.02
N SER A 266 17.25 -18.13 -11.87
CA SER A 266 17.68 -19.44 -11.41
C SER A 266 18.96 -19.31 -10.57
N HIS A 267 19.20 -20.32 -9.75
CA HIS A 267 20.43 -20.46 -8.98
C HIS A 267 21.59 -21.06 -9.82
N ALA A 268 21.50 -20.99 -11.15
CA ALA A 268 22.54 -21.46 -12.05
C ALA A 268 23.88 -20.78 -11.77
N VAL A 269 24.95 -21.56 -11.94
CA VAL A 269 26.34 -21.12 -11.74
C VAL A 269 27.01 -20.61 -13.02
N MET A 270 26.30 -20.70 -14.15
CA MET A 270 26.73 -20.15 -15.43
C MET A 270 25.53 -19.57 -16.18
N PRO A 271 25.70 -18.46 -16.92
CA PRO A 271 24.62 -17.84 -17.67
C PRO A 271 24.18 -18.75 -18.81
N MET A 272 22.87 -19.01 -18.89
CA MET A 272 22.28 -19.82 -19.96
C MET A 272 21.49 -18.94 -20.94
N LEU A 273 21.72 -19.12 -22.24
CA LEU A 273 20.92 -18.41 -23.23
C LEU A 273 19.45 -18.86 -23.14
N GLY A 274 18.54 -17.91 -22.93
CA GLY A 274 17.11 -18.18 -22.80
C GLY A 274 16.67 -18.68 -21.42
N GLU A 275 17.52 -18.51 -20.41
CA GLU A 275 17.20 -18.80 -19.01
C GLU A 275 15.87 -18.14 -18.58
N LYS A 276 15.06 -18.89 -17.83
CA LYS A 276 13.78 -18.41 -17.32
C LYS A 276 14.01 -17.63 -16.03
N ASN A 277 13.29 -16.53 -15.88
CA ASN A 277 13.22 -15.73 -14.67
C ASN A 277 11.74 -15.51 -14.31
N ALA A 278 11.42 -15.53 -13.03
CA ALA A 278 10.12 -15.07 -12.55
C ALA A 278 10.18 -13.58 -12.25
N ARG A 279 9.09 -12.86 -12.55
CA ARG A 279 8.94 -11.44 -12.25
C ARG A 279 7.61 -11.23 -11.57
N ILE A 280 7.65 -10.62 -10.38
CA ILE A 280 6.49 -10.29 -9.57
C ILE A 280 6.43 -8.78 -9.44
N ILE A 281 5.35 -8.17 -9.91
CA ILE A 281 5.15 -6.73 -9.88
C ILE A 281 3.91 -6.45 -9.07
N LEU A 282 4.07 -5.61 -8.03
CA LEU A 282 2.98 -5.19 -7.17
C LEU A 282 2.52 -3.80 -7.57
N TYR A 283 1.22 -3.64 -7.74
CA TYR A 283 0.58 -2.36 -8.02
C TYR A 283 -0.37 -1.96 -6.92
N GLU A 284 -0.46 -0.66 -6.67
CA GLU A 284 -1.40 -0.06 -5.72
C GLU A 284 -2.08 1.16 -6.35
N ALA A 285 -3.30 1.47 -5.93
CA ALA A 285 -4.02 2.67 -6.36
C ALA A 285 -3.66 3.87 -5.49
N SER A 286 -3.73 5.07 -6.08
CA SER A 286 -3.51 6.32 -5.35
C SER A 286 -4.74 6.82 -4.59
N LYS A 287 -5.95 6.43 -5.02
CA LYS A 287 -7.22 6.83 -4.44
C LYS A 287 -8.33 5.79 -4.73
N PRO A 288 -9.50 5.88 -4.10
CA PRO A 288 -10.66 5.04 -4.42
C PRO A 288 -11.22 5.36 -5.81
N GLY A 289 -11.99 4.43 -6.38
CA GLY A 289 -12.65 4.60 -7.69
C GLY A 289 -12.48 3.38 -8.59
N THR A 290 -12.80 3.51 -9.88
CA THR A 290 -12.63 2.43 -10.85
C THR A 290 -11.56 2.76 -11.89
N ALA A 291 -10.74 1.77 -12.23
CA ALA A 291 -9.73 1.90 -13.28
C ALA A 291 -9.50 0.59 -14.01
N THR A 292 -9.08 0.73 -15.27
CA THR A 292 -8.67 -0.35 -16.14
C THR A 292 -7.18 -0.26 -16.37
N LEU A 293 -6.45 -1.32 -16.00
CA LEU A 293 -5.03 -1.47 -16.21
C LEU A 293 -4.79 -2.37 -17.43
N LYS A 294 -4.04 -1.86 -18.39
CA LYS A 294 -3.60 -2.60 -19.57
C LYS A 294 -2.12 -2.91 -19.49
N LEU A 295 -1.80 -4.20 -19.56
CA LEU A 295 -0.46 -4.76 -19.40
C LEU A 295 0.12 -5.12 -20.78
N ASN A 296 0.76 -4.17 -21.46
CA ASN A 296 1.38 -4.42 -22.76
C ASN A 296 2.62 -5.31 -22.61
N TYR A 297 2.41 -6.62 -22.76
CA TYR A 297 3.44 -7.65 -22.63
C TYR A 297 3.82 -8.23 -24.01
N SER A 298 5.12 -8.29 -24.31
CA SER A 298 5.62 -9.06 -25.45
C SER A 298 6.13 -10.43 -24.99
N GLY A 299 5.45 -11.49 -25.44
CA GLY A 299 5.73 -12.88 -25.06
C GLY A 299 4.49 -13.76 -25.23
N GLY A 300 4.31 -14.74 -24.34
CA GLY A 300 3.08 -15.54 -24.23
C GLY A 300 3.17 -16.95 -24.84
N ALA A 301 4.37 -17.49 -25.01
CA ALA A 301 4.56 -18.85 -25.51
C ALA A 301 4.33 -19.93 -24.43
N SER A 302 4.35 -19.53 -23.16
CA SER A 302 4.22 -20.39 -21.98
C SER A 302 2.89 -20.16 -21.26
N LYS A 303 2.39 -21.20 -20.57
CA LYS A 303 1.22 -21.08 -19.67
C LYS A 303 1.49 -20.19 -18.44
N TYR A 304 2.76 -19.92 -18.14
CA TYR A 304 3.21 -19.05 -17.05
C TYR A 304 3.43 -17.59 -17.49
N GLU A 305 2.97 -17.24 -18.69
CA GLU A 305 3.06 -15.90 -19.24
C GLU A 305 1.65 -15.37 -19.58
N PRO A 306 1.45 -14.05 -19.55
CA PRO A 306 0.21 -13.42 -20.00
C PRO A 306 -0.13 -13.85 -21.43
N GLN A 307 -1.39 -14.22 -21.63
CA GLN A 307 -1.93 -14.51 -22.96
C GLN A 307 -2.33 -13.20 -23.67
N ARG A 308 -2.65 -13.23 -24.96
CA ARG A 308 -2.82 -12.02 -25.82
C ARG A 308 -3.82 -10.95 -25.30
N GLU A 309 -4.67 -11.26 -24.34
CA GLU A 309 -5.53 -10.29 -23.66
C GLU A 309 -4.92 -9.87 -22.31
N ASN A 310 -4.74 -8.57 -22.15
CA ASN A 310 -3.92 -7.99 -21.08
C ASN A 310 -4.61 -6.81 -20.37
N GLU A 311 -5.93 -6.73 -20.43
CA GLU A 311 -6.69 -5.60 -19.89
C GLU A 311 -7.55 -6.08 -18.72
N TYR A 312 -7.37 -5.45 -17.56
CA TYR A 312 -8.00 -5.84 -16.30
C TYR A 312 -8.63 -4.61 -15.65
N SER A 313 -9.89 -4.73 -15.27
CA SER A 313 -10.65 -3.66 -14.63
C SER A 313 -10.81 -3.94 -13.14
N PHE A 314 -10.62 -2.88 -12.34
CA PHE A 314 -10.62 -2.95 -10.89
C PHE A 314 -11.49 -1.83 -10.29
N SER A 315 -12.22 -2.16 -9.24
CA SER A 315 -12.75 -1.18 -8.28
C SER A 315 -11.84 -1.12 -7.06
N PHE A 316 -11.53 0.07 -6.58
CA PHE A 316 -10.79 0.33 -5.35
C PHE A 316 -11.72 1.00 -4.35
N ASP A 317 -11.88 0.38 -3.20
CA ASP A 317 -12.67 0.96 -2.11
C ASP A 317 -11.89 2.08 -1.39
N VAL A 318 -12.49 2.60 -0.32
CA VAL A 318 -11.89 3.67 0.50
C VAL A 318 -10.66 3.26 1.28
N ASP A 319 -10.40 1.96 1.41
CA ASP A 319 -9.19 1.38 1.99
C ASP A 319 -8.19 0.97 0.92
N LEU A 320 -8.48 1.31 -0.35
CA LEU A 320 -7.71 0.97 -1.54
C LEU A 320 -7.62 -0.54 -1.79
N MET A 321 -8.56 -1.32 -1.26
CA MET A 321 -8.64 -2.75 -1.55
C MET A 321 -9.20 -2.93 -2.97
N PRO A 322 -8.45 -3.57 -3.88
CA PRO A 322 -8.92 -3.83 -5.23
C PRO A 322 -9.92 -4.99 -5.25
N SER A 323 -10.81 -4.96 -6.24
CA SER A 323 -11.66 -6.09 -6.63
C SER A 323 -11.79 -6.11 -8.15
N PHE A 324 -11.75 -7.31 -8.75
CA PHE A 324 -12.00 -7.44 -10.19
C PHE A 324 -13.45 -7.06 -10.52
N ILE A 325 -13.62 -6.29 -11.59
CA ILE A 325 -14.93 -5.90 -12.12
C ILE A 325 -14.94 -6.07 -13.64
N GLY A 326 -16.13 -6.18 -14.25
CA GLY A 326 -16.27 -6.10 -15.70
C GLY A 326 -15.89 -4.71 -16.22
N LYS A 327 -15.37 -4.63 -17.45
CA LYS A 327 -15.04 -3.34 -18.09
C LYS A 327 -16.26 -2.43 -18.22
N GLU A 328 -17.44 -3.02 -18.37
CA GLU A 328 -18.74 -2.37 -18.41
C GLU A 328 -19.19 -1.78 -17.07
N GLU A 329 -18.59 -2.21 -15.96
CA GLU A 329 -18.84 -1.70 -14.60
C GLU A 329 -17.93 -0.51 -14.26
N CYS A 330 -16.86 -0.28 -15.03
CA CYS A 330 -16.04 0.90 -14.87
C CYS A 330 -16.84 2.19 -15.11
N ASP A 331 -16.48 3.22 -14.37
CA ASP A 331 -17.04 4.55 -14.54
C ASP A 331 -16.83 5.00 -15.98
N LYS A 332 -17.93 5.43 -16.62
CA LYS A 332 -17.87 5.93 -17.99
C LYS A 332 -17.00 7.19 -18.01
N PRO A 333 -16.20 7.40 -19.06
CA PRO A 333 -15.47 8.64 -19.23
C PRO A 333 -16.40 9.84 -19.08
N VAL A 334 -16.02 10.77 -18.21
CA VAL A 334 -16.79 11.98 -17.97
C VAL A 334 -16.40 13.00 -19.04
N LEU A 335 -17.33 13.32 -19.93
CA LEU A 335 -17.10 14.32 -20.97
C LEU A 335 -16.77 15.67 -20.33
N GLY A 336 -15.63 16.23 -20.68
CA GLY A 336 -15.05 17.43 -20.11
C GLY A 336 -14.03 17.20 -18.99
N ASP A 337 -13.95 16.00 -18.38
CA ASP A 337 -12.94 15.66 -17.37
C ASP A 337 -11.57 15.43 -18.03
N CYS A 338 -10.85 16.52 -18.24
CA CYS A 338 -9.57 16.53 -18.93
C CYS A 338 -8.38 16.38 -17.98
N ASN A 339 -8.61 16.65 -16.69
CA ASN A 339 -7.63 16.53 -15.63
C ASN A 339 -7.56 15.09 -15.05
N GLY A 340 -8.53 14.24 -15.40
CA GLY A 340 -8.65 12.83 -15.05
C GLY A 340 -9.00 12.60 -13.59
N ASP A 341 -9.73 13.50 -12.95
CA ASP A 341 -10.11 13.39 -11.54
C ASP A 341 -11.41 12.59 -11.33
N GLY A 342 -12.16 12.28 -12.39
CA GLY A 342 -13.39 11.50 -12.36
C GLY A 342 -14.66 12.34 -12.34
N VAL A 343 -14.55 13.67 -12.32
CA VAL A 343 -15.71 14.57 -12.39
C VAL A 343 -15.44 15.71 -13.37
N PHE A 344 -16.51 16.34 -13.86
CA PHE A 344 -16.39 17.56 -14.66
C PHE A 344 -16.67 18.79 -13.79
N GLY A 345 -15.68 19.66 -13.66
CA GLY A 345 -15.76 20.86 -12.83
C GLY A 345 -14.99 22.07 -13.35
N ILE A 346 -14.84 23.09 -12.49
CA ILE A 346 -14.11 24.32 -12.85
C ILE A 346 -12.63 24.01 -13.04
N SER A 347 -12.11 23.02 -12.31
CA SER A 347 -10.71 22.59 -12.39
C SER A 347 -10.37 22.12 -13.80
N ASP A 348 -11.27 21.41 -14.49
CA ASP A 348 -11.10 21.03 -15.89
C ASP A 348 -11.03 22.22 -16.82
N VAL A 349 -11.95 23.18 -16.67
CA VAL A 349 -11.96 24.39 -17.50
C VAL A 349 -10.66 25.16 -17.35
N VAL A 350 -10.16 25.30 -16.12
CA VAL A 350 -8.87 25.94 -15.84
C VAL A 350 -7.70 25.12 -16.38
N HIS A 351 -7.74 23.79 -16.26
CA HIS A 351 -6.70 22.89 -16.76
C HIS A 351 -6.61 22.94 -18.29
N PHE A 352 -7.75 22.90 -18.98
CA PHE A 352 -7.84 23.07 -20.42
C PHE A 352 -7.36 24.44 -20.88
N GLN A 353 -7.74 25.52 -20.19
CA GLN A 353 -7.21 26.87 -20.48
C GLN A 353 -5.69 26.96 -20.36
N LYS A 354 -5.11 26.34 -19.31
CA LYS A 354 -3.66 26.28 -19.13
C LYS A 354 -2.99 25.46 -20.22
N TRP A 355 -3.62 24.37 -20.66
CA TRP A 355 -3.11 23.56 -21.75
C TRP A 355 -3.10 24.33 -23.08
N MET A 356 -4.17 25.08 -23.39
CA MET A 356 -4.26 25.90 -24.61
C MET A 356 -3.11 26.93 -24.73
N ILE A 357 -2.54 27.39 -23.61
CA ILE A 357 -1.39 28.31 -23.59
C ILE A 357 -0.03 27.60 -23.41
N GLY A 358 -0.01 26.26 -23.46
CA GLY A 358 1.20 25.44 -23.34
C GLY A 358 1.77 25.33 -21.93
N ALA A 359 0.99 25.64 -20.89
CA ALA A 359 1.48 25.66 -19.50
C ALA A 359 1.38 24.28 -18.81
N VAL A 360 0.51 23.38 -19.27
CA VAL A 360 0.31 22.03 -18.71
C VAL A 360 -0.01 21.03 -19.83
N SER A 361 0.08 19.73 -19.53
CA SER A 361 -0.44 18.65 -20.38
C SER A 361 -1.84 18.19 -19.91
N LEU A 362 -2.65 17.67 -20.84
CA LEU A 362 -3.91 17.00 -20.50
C LEU A 362 -3.64 15.55 -20.09
N LYS A 363 -4.34 15.06 -19.05
CA LYS A 363 -4.26 13.65 -18.67
C LYS A 363 -5.20 12.79 -19.50
N LYS A 364 -6.38 13.33 -19.83
CA LYS A 364 -7.43 12.70 -20.63
C LYS A 364 -7.85 13.65 -21.74
N ALA A 365 -7.01 13.77 -22.77
CA ALA A 365 -7.26 14.67 -23.89
C ALA A 365 -8.53 14.30 -24.65
N GLU A 366 -8.81 13.00 -24.73
CA GLU A 366 -10.00 12.41 -25.33
C GLU A 366 -11.32 12.86 -24.69
N ASN A 367 -11.29 13.26 -23.42
CA ASN A 367 -12.48 13.76 -22.71
C ASN A 367 -12.72 15.25 -22.99
N ALA A 368 -11.72 15.98 -23.46
CA ALA A 368 -11.78 17.43 -23.63
C ALA A 368 -12.45 17.85 -24.94
N ASP A 369 -12.62 16.92 -25.90
CA ASP A 369 -13.33 17.15 -27.17
C ASP A 369 -14.85 17.17 -26.93
N MET A 370 -15.37 18.34 -26.61
CA MET A 370 -16.75 18.54 -26.18
C MET A 370 -17.73 18.47 -27.35
N ASN A 371 -17.29 18.83 -28.55
CA ASN A 371 -18.11 18.87 -29.76
C ASN A 371 -17.93 17.64 -30.68
N LYS A 372 -16.94 16.78 -30.39
CA LYS A 372 -16.59 15.54 -31.10
C LYS A 372 -16.13 15.79 -32.54
N ASP A 373 -15.46 16.90 -32.79
CA ASP A 373 -14.89 17.20 -34.12
C ASP A 373 -13.46 16.65 -34.29
N GLY A 374 -12.85 16.11 -33.24
CA GLY A 374 -11.52 15.54 -33.23
C GLY A 374 -10.39 16.57 -33.09
N GLU A 375 -10.70 17.86 -32.97
CA GLU A 375 -9.77 18.94 -32.69
C GLU A 375 -10.02 19.45 -31.25
N LEU A 376 -8.96 19.88 -30.56
CA LEU A 376 -9.08 20.46 -29.22
C LEU A 376 -8.81 21.97 -29.31
N ASP A 377 -9.84 22.78 -29.17
CA ASP A 377 -9.73 24.22 -29.40
C ASP A 377 -10.63 25.11 -28.51
N ILE A 378 -10.81 26.37 -28.92
CA ILE A 378 -11.60 27.35 -28.16
C ILE A 378 -13.09 27.01 -28.10
N PHE A 379 -13.64 26.27 -29.06
CA PHE A 379 -15.04 25.86 -29.09
C PHE A 379 -15.33 24.81 -28.02
N ASP A 380 -14.39 23.91 -27.72
CA ASP A 380 -14.49 23.00 -26.59
C ASP A 380 -14.55 23.76 -25.27
N LEU A 381 -13.64 24.72 -25.09
CA LEU A 381 -13.64 25.55 -23.89
C LEU A 381 -14.96 26.31 -23.70
N ILE A 382 -15.56 26.79 -24.79
CA ILE A 382 -16.88 27.45 -24.75
C ILE A 382 -17.96 26.45 -24.31
N ASN A 383 -17.93 25.23 -24.81
CA ASN A 383 -18.89 24.19 -24.44
C ASN A 383 -18.72 23.73 -23.00
N MET A 384 -17.49 23.57 -22.50
CA MET A 384 -17.21 23.29 -21.09
C MET A 384 -17.81 24.39 -20.19
N LYS A 385 -17.59 25.67 -20.51
CA LYS A 385 -18.14 26.80 -19.74
C LYS A 385 -19.67 26.81 -19.73
N LYS A 386 -20.32 26.55 -20.88
CA LYS A 386 -21.78 26.43 -20.96
C LYS A 386 -22.28 25.30 -20.08
N GLN A 387 -21.60 24.15 -20.08
CA GLN A 387 -21.97 23.00 -19.28
C GLN A 387 -21.85 23.28 -17.77
N LEU A 388 -20.82 24.01 -17.33
CA LEU A 388 -20.68 24.42 -15.93
C LEU A 388 -21.81 25.33 -15.45
N ILE A 389 -22.27 26.24 -16.31
CA ILE A 389 -23.34 27.19 -15.99
C ILE A 389 -24.71 26.49 -15.98
N ASN A 390 -24.93 25.55 -16.91
CA ASN A 390 -26.24 24.94 -17.10
C ASN A 390 -26.52 23.77 -16.14
N GLY A 391 -25.51 23.19 -15.47
CA GLY A 391 -25.64 22.15 -14.46
C GLY A 391 -26.32 20.87 -14.98
N THR A 392 -25.55 19.86 -15.42
CA THR A 392 -26.12 18.64 -16.02
C THR A 392 -26.52 17.55 -15.03
N SER A 393 -26.14 17.67 -13.75
CA SER A 393 -26.57 16.75 -12.67
C SER A 393 -27.05 17.54 -11.44
N GLU A 394 -27.88 16.93 -10.58
CA GLU A 394 -28.44 17.58 -9.39
C GLU A 394 -27.40 18.17 -8.42
N PHE A 395 -26.12 17.76 -8.54
CA PHE A 395 -25.04 18.22 -7.69
C PHE A 395 -23.83 18.76 -8.46
N SER A 396 -23.89 18.89 -9.79
CA SER A 396 -22.78 19.43 -10.62
C SER A 396 -23.08 20.83 -11.17
N GLY A 397 -22.01 21.58 -11.47
CA GLY A 397 -22.10 22.94 -11.99
C GLY A 397 -22.02 24.04 -10.91
N ILE A 398 -22.15 25.29 -11.37
CA ILE A 398 -22.01 26.49 -10.53
C ILE A 398 -23.35 26.83 -9.89
N VAL A 399 -23.38 26.86 -8.56
CA VAL A 399 -24.50 27.38 -7.77
C VAL A 399 -24.38 28.89 -7.70
N ALA A 400 -25.44 29.60 -8.11
CA ALA A 400 -25.43 31.06 -8.19
C ALA A 400 -25.35 31.76 -6.81
N ASP A 401 -25.98 31.17 -5.80
CA ASP A 401 -25.99 31.63 -4.41
C ASP A 401 -25.55 30.47 -3.50
N PRO A 402 -24.24 30.16 -3.45
CA PRO A 402 -23.75 28.95 -2.79
C PRO A 402 -23.78 29.10 -1.26
N LYS A 403 -24.28 28.08 -0.58
CA LYS A 403 -24.35 28.01 0.88
C LYS A 403 -23.08 27.39 1.49
N PRO A 404 -22.81 27.61 2.80
CA PRO A 404 -21.81 26.84 3.53
C PRO A 404 -22.11 25.34 3.47
N MET A 405 -21.10 24.53 3.17
CA MET A 405 -21.24 23.08 2.98
C MET A 405 -20.26 22.28 3.85
N LEU A 406 -19.04 22.79 4.02
CA LEU A 406 -17.99 22.15 4.84
C LEU A 406 -17.23 23.25 5.58
N ALA A 407 -16.94 23.05 6.86
CA ALA A 407 -16.11 23.98 7.63
C ALA A 407 -14.96 23.25 8.32
N VAL A 408 -13.80 23.90 8.36
CA VAL A 408 -12.61 23.44 9.06
C VAL A 408 -12.19 24.50 10.06
N ILE A 409 -12.15 24.11 11.33
CA ILE A 409 -11.78 24.99 12.44
C ILE A 409 -10.48 24.49 13.04
N TYR A 410 -9.44 25.31 12.98
CA TYR A 410 -8.15 25.08 13.63
C TYR A 410 -8.03 25.96 14.87
N LEU A 411 -7.60 25.37 15.97
CA LEU A 411 -7.29 26.07 17.21
C LEU A 411 -5.93 25.59 17.72
N ASN A 412 -5.07 26.51 18.16
CA ASN A 412 -3.83 26.22 18.87
C ASN A 412 -3.64 27.20 20.02
N ARG A 413 -3.36 26.67 21.21
CA ARG A 413 -3.22 27.45 22.46
C ARG A 413 -1.82 27.42 23.06
N ALA A 414 -0.93 26.54 22.62
CA ALA A 414 0.35 26.31 23.28
C ALA A 414 1.41 27.40 23.04
N TRP A 415 1.42 28.05 21.88
CA TRP A 415 2.52 28.94 21.47
C TRP A 415 2.06 30.31 20.96
N GLY A 416 0.97 30.80 21.54
CA GLY A 416 0.24 32.01 21.10
C GLY A 416 -1.09 31.63 20.45
N LEU A 417 -2.12 32.46 20.62
CA LEU A 417 -3.44 32.20 20.03
C LEU A 417 -3.32 32.20 18.50
N SER A 418 -3.34 31.01 17.90
CA SER A 418 -3.43 30.82 16.46
C SER A 418 -4.73 30.07 16.17
N ARG A 419 -5.58 30.68 15.33
CA ARG A 419 -6.91 30.18 15.00
C ARG A 419 -7.15 30.37 13.53
N ARG A 420 -7.72 29.36 12.88
CA ARG A 420 -8.16 29.46 11.49
C ARG A 420 -9.57 28.92 11.38
N VAL A 421 -10.42 29.62 10.64
CA VAL A 421 -11.70 29.09 10.19
C VAL A 421 -11.69 29.14 8.68
N THR A 422 -11.91 27.99 8.07
CA THR A 422 -12.11 27.86 6.62
C THR A 422 -13.50 27.34 6.37
N VAL A 423 -14.31 28.11 5.65
CA VAL A 423 -15.65 27.68 5.21
C VAL A 423 -15.59 27.40 3.71
N TYR A 424 -15.99 26.21 3.28
CA TYR A 424 -16.16 25.84 1.90
C TYR A 424 -17.63 25.92 1.52
N ASP A 425 -17.89 26.64 0.43
CA ASP A 425 -19.23 26.80 -0.12
C ASP A 425 -19.61 25.60 -1.01
N GLU A 426 -20.87 25.58 -1.45
CA GLU A 426 -21.32 24.57 -2.40
C GLU A 426 -20.46 24.56 -3.67
N ASN A 427 -19.87 25.66 -4.14
CA ASN A 427 -18.97 25.66 -5.31
C ASN A 427 -17.54 25.16 -5.05
N GLY A 428 -17.25 24.68 -3.83
CA GLY A 428 -15.92 24.24 -3.42
C GLY A 428 -14.95 25.39 -3.15
N THR A 429 -15.44 26.64 -3.16
CA THR A 429 -14.63 27.82 -2.84
C THR A 429 -14.46 27.90 -1.33
N GLY A 430 -13.21 27.89 -0.88
CA GLY A 430 -12.87 28.01 0.53
C GLY A 430 -12.57 29.46 0.91
N TYR A 431 -13.08 29.89 2.06
CA TYR A 431 -12.92 31.22 2.62
C TYR A 431 -12.24 31.08 3.98
N SER A 432 -10.93 31.37 4.02
CA SER A 432 -10.09 31.15 5.20
C SER A 432 -9.77 32.47 5.89
N LEU A 433 -10.10 32.57 7.18
CA LEU A 433 -9.67 33.66 8.04
C LEU A 433 -8.69 33.10 9.08
N ASP A 434 -7.57 33.81 9.25
CA ASP A 434 -6.52 33.48 10.21
C ASP A 434 -6.43 34.58 11.28
N GLN A 435 -6.41 34.18 12.54
CA GLN A 435 -6.04 35.03 13.66
C GLN A 435 -4.78 34.46 14.31
N THR A 436 -3.75 35.28 14.40
CA THR A 436 -2.52 34.95 15.12
C THR A 436 -2.30 35.95 16.25
N ALA A 437 -1.45 35.62 17.22
CA ALA A 437 -1.07 36.53 18.31
C ALA A 437 -0.55 37.90 17.85
N PHE A 438 -0.18 38.05 16.57
CA PHE A 438 0.41 39.25 16.00
C PHE A 438 -0.46 39.94 14.92
N SER A 439 -1.63 39.39 14.57
CA SER A 439 -2.52 39.93 13.53
C SER A 439 -3.99 39.90 13.94
N LYS A 440 -4.55 41.07 14.28
CA LYS A 440 -6.01 41.27 14.36
C LYS A 440 -6.54 41.71 13.00
N ASN A 441 -6.57 40.79 12.03
CA ASN A 441 -7.05 41.08 10.67
C ASN A 441 -8.49 40.58 10.43
N SER A 442 -9.34 40.54 11.46
CA SER A 442 -10.75 40.20 11.29
C SER A 442 -11.64 41.09 12.15
N GLU A 443 -12.70 41.63 11.55
CA GLU A 443 -13.84 42.20 12.28
C GLU A 443 -14.67 41.12 13.00
N ILE A 444 -14.41 39.85 12.70
CA ILE A 444 -15.05 38.68 13.32
C ILE A 444 -14.26 38.28 14.57
N ASP A 445 -14.97 38.19 15.70
CA ASP A 445 -14.42 37.68 16.95
C ASP A 445 -14.28 36.15 16.86
N PHE A 446 -13.06 35.65 16.93
CA PHE A 446 -12.82 34.21 16.90
C PHE A 446 -13.28 33.48 18.17
N ASP A 447 -13.44 34.21 19.29
CA ASP A 447 -14.05 33.65 20.50
C ASP A 447 -15.52 33.29 20.28
N ASP A 448 -16.19 33.82 19.25
CA ASP A 448 -17.56 33.46 18.86
C ASP A 448 -17.68 32.11 18.15
N PHE A 449 -16.58 31.56 17.64
CA PHE A 449 -16.53 30.18 17.13
C PHE A 449 -16.26 29.16 18.24
N TYR A 450 -15.76 29.62 19.39
CA TYR A 450 -15.50 28.78 20.55
C TYR A 450 -16.79 28.23 21.21
N PRO A 451 -17.97 28.89 21.09
CA PRO A 451 -19.28 28.31 21.42
C PRO A 451 -20.15 27.92 20.20
N VAL A 452 -19.59 27.72 19.00
CA VAL A 452 -20.39 27.11 17.89
C VAL A 452 -20.87 25.70 18.23
N MET A 453 -20.38 25.11 19.32
CA MET A 453 -20.76 23.78 19.81
C MET A 453 -21.49 23.77 21.17
N GLY A 454 -22.41 24.73 21.35
CA GLY A 454 -23.49 24.71 22.35
C GLY A 454 -24.80 25.21 21.73
N ASP A 455 -25.87 25.43 22.52
CA ASP A 455 -27.23 25.87 22.11
C ASP A 455 -27.32 27.21 21.33
N ASN A 456 -26.22 27.73 20.80
CA ASN A 456 -26.15 29.02 20.15
C ASN A 456 -26.71 28.96 18.72
N THR A 457 -27.79 29.68 18.44
CA THR A 457 -28.55 29.62 17.18
C THR A 457 -27.94 30.44 16.04
N ASP A 458 -26.85 31.19 16.26
CA ASP A 458 -26.28 32.15 15.30
C ASP A 458 -25.07 31.63 14.50
N TRP A 459 -24.65 30.38 14.71
CA TRP A 459 -23.43 29.83 14.10
C TRP A 459 -23.45 29.88 12.57
N TYR A 460 -24.60 29.65 11.94
CA TYR A 460 -24.73 29.62 10.49
C TYR A 460 -24.53 31.01 9.87
N ASP A 461 -25.02 32.06 10.54
CA ASP A 461 -24.80 33.45 10.12
C ASP A 461 -23.32 33.84 10.23
N LYS A 462 -22.61 33.33 11.24
CA LYS A 462 -21.16 33.51 11.37
C LYS A 462 -20.39 32.84 10.25
N MET A 463 -20.77 31.63 9.82
CA MET A 463 -20.15 30.96 8.66
C MET A 463 -20.35 31.75 7.37
N LYS A 464 -21.56 32.32 7.15
CA LYS A 464 -21.80 33.24 6.04
C LYS A 464 -20.94 34.51 6.12
N ALA A 465 -20.78 35.08 7.32
CA ALA A 465 -19.91 36.25 7.51
C ALA A 465 -18.44 35.97 7.15
N VAL A 466 -17.94 34.74 7.37
CA VAL A 466 -16.61 34.31 6.90
C VAL A 466 -16.55 34.34 5.37
N MET A 467 -17.57 33.82 4.68
CA MET A 467 -17.64 33.80 3.21
C MET A 467 -17.75 35.20 2.59
N GLU A 468 -18.43 36.13 3.28
CA GLU A 468 -18.61 37.52 2.83
C GLU A 468 -17.42 38.43 3.17
N SER A 469 -16.51 37.98 4.03
CA SER A 469 -15.41 38.81 4.54
C SER A 469 -14.42 39.21 3.42
N PRO A 470 -14.09 40.50 3.27
CA PRO A 470 -13.07 40.94 2.31
C PRO A 470 -11.65 40.51 2.73
N TYR A 471 -11.45 40.08 3.97
CA TYR A 471 -10.17 39.62 4.50
C TYR A 471 -9.98 38.09 4.33
N ALA A 472 -11.01 37.36 3.88
CA ALA A 472 -10.91 35.92 3.70
C ALA A 472 -9.94 35.58 2.57
N LYS A 473 -8.93 34.78 2.89
CA LYS A 473 -8.05 34.17 1.90
C LYS A 473 -8.83 33.09 1.17
N LYS A 474 -8.92 33.22 -0.15
CA LYS A 474 -9.57 32.23 -1.00
C LYS A 474 -8.70 30.98 -1.18
N THR A 475 -9.32 29.83 -1.01
CA THR A 475 -8.79 28.50 -1.29
C THR A 475 -9.82 27.71 -2.11
N ARG A 476 -9.51 26.46 -2.46
CA ARG A 476 -10.42 25.61 -3.23
C ARG A 476 -10.17 24.14 -2.89
N ILE A 477 -11.24 23.36 -2.76
CA ILE A 477 -11.19 21.89 -2.71
C ILE A 477 -11.46 21.31 -4.09
N SER A 478 -11.02 20.09 -4.38
CA SER A 478 -11.29 19.44 -5.67
C SER A 478 -12.79 19.41 -5.99
N ASP A 479 -13.09 19.38 -7.28
CA ASP A 479 -14.48 19.29 -7.74
C ASP A 479 -15.10 17.93 -7.31
N GLU A 480 -14.29 16.87 -7.21
CA GLU A 480 -14.72 15.54 -6.76
C GLU A 480 -15.16 15.57 -5.28
N SER A 481 -14.33 16.16 -4.42
CA SER A 481 -14.67 16.41 -3.00
C SER A 481 -15.88 17.32 -2.86
N THR A 482 -15.99 18.34 -3.70
CA THR A 482 -17.13 19.29 -3.70
C THR A 482 -18.44 18.56 -3.99
N ILE A 483 -18.49 17.76 -5.05
CA ILE A 483 -19.69 17.01 -5.44
C ILE A 483 -20.09 16.01 -4.34
N ARG A 484 -19.11 15.31 -3.74
CA ARG A 484 -19.38 14.37 -2.65
C ARG A 484 -19.91 15.08 -1.40
N ALA A 485 -19.28 16.18 -1.01
CA ALA A 485 -19.72 17.00 0.11
C ALA A 485 -21.13 17.58 -0.11
N ARG A 486 -21.47 18.05 -1.32
CA ARG A 486 -22.82 18.54 -1.65
C ARG A 486 -23.87 17.47 -1.44
N LYS A 487 -23.61 16.26 -1.94
CA LYS A 487 -24.52 15.13 -1.80
C LYS A 487 -24.76 14.80 -0.33
N MET A 488 -23.69 14.74 0.46
CA MET A 488 -23.80 14.46 1.90
C MET A 488 -24.46 15.61 2.67
N SER A 489 -24.18 16.86 2.30
CA SER A 489 -24.80 18.07 2.85
C SER A 489 -26.31 18.11 2.60
N ALA A 490 -26.75 17.71 1.40
CA ALA A 490 -28.17 17.59 1.08
C ALA A 490 -28.88 16.49 1.89
N ASP A 491 -28.12 15.49 2.36
CA ASP A 491 -28.58 14.36 3.17
C ASP A 491 -28.20 14.50 4.67
N ILE A 492 -27.95 15.72 5.16
CA ILE A 492 -27.38 15.97 6.50
C ILE A 492 -28.15 15.28 7.64
N ASP A 493 -29.47 15.17 7.52
CA ASP A 493 -30.36 14.51 8.48
C ASP A 493 -29.96 13.05 8.78
N LYS A 494 -29.27 12.37 7.85
CA LYS A 494 -28.78 10.99 8.03
C LYS A 494 -27.62 10.91 9.02
N TYR A 495 -26.93 12.03 9.22
CA TYR A 495 -25.66 12.09 9.93
C TYR A 495 -25.75 12.85 11.24
N VAL A 496 -26.74 13.73 11.42
CA VAL A 496 -26.96 14.45 12.68
C VAL A 496 -27.13 13.48 13.85
N GLY A 497 -26.39 13.74 14.93
CA GLY A 497 -26.29 12.86 16.09
C GLY A 497 -25.20 11.79 16.00
N SER A 498 -24.44 11.72 14.89
CA SER A 498 -23.25 10.86 14.82
C SER A 498 -22.18 11.37 15.78
N GLU A 499 -21.61 10.47 16.58
CA GLU A 499 -20.53 10.78 17.50
C GLU A 499 -19.17 10.49 16.86
N LEU A 500 -18.14 11.25 17.26
CA LEU A 500 -16.75 10.87 17.04
C LEU A 500 -16.44 9.62 17.88
N GLY A 501 -15.76 8.64 17.29
CA GLY A 501 -15.32 7.43 17.97
C GLY A 501 -14.25 7.68 19.03
N GLU A 502 -13.65 6.61 19.54
CA GLU A 502 -12.61 6.70 20.57
C GLU A 502 -11.46 7.62 20.14
N PHE A 503 -11.11 8.53 21.05
CA PHE A 503 -10.03 9.49 20.84
C PHE A 503 -8.70 8.86 21.24
N MET A 504 -7.73 8.87 20.33
CA MET A 504 -6.34 8.55 20.66
C MET A 504 -5.58 9.85 20.92
N GLY A 505 -5.03 10.00 22.12
CA GLY A 505 -4.16 11.12 22.50
C GLY A 505 -4.37 11.62 23.93
N MET A 506 -3.27 11.80 24.66
CA MET A 506 -3.18 12.63 25.86
C MET A 506 -2.19 13.77 25.58
N TYR A 507 -2.41 14.93 26.23
CA TYR A 507 -1.50 16.06 26.51
C TYR A 507 -1.86 17.46 25.97
N ASN A 508 -1.25 18.47 26.60
CA ASN A 508 -1.83 19.72 27.13
C ASN A 508 -1.85 20.95 26.19
N ASP A 509 -1.55 20.78 24.91
CA ASP A 509 -1.17 21.89 24.03
C ASP A 509 -2.32 22.38 23.10
N TYR A 510 -3.44 21.65 23.07
CA TYR A 510 -4.73 21.97 22.44
C TYR A 510 -4.65 22.42 20.96
N GLY A 511 -3.65 21.94 20.21
CA GLY A 511 -3.62 22.08 18.76
C GLY A 511 -4.60 21.11 18.10
N MET A 512 -5.71 21.58 17.52
CA MET A 512 -6.71 20.70 16.90
C MET A 512 -7.37 21.33 15.68
N ASN A 513 -7.52 20.54 14.63
CA ASN A 513 -8.42 20.78 13.49
C ASN A 513 -9.71 19.99 13.69
N GLN A 514 -10.85 20.59 13.38
CA GLN A 514 -12.16 19.95 13.42
C GLN A 514 -12.91 20.21 12.12
N TYR A 515 -13.57 19.17 11.61
CA TYR A 515 -14.21 19.15 10.30
C TYR A 515 -15.71 18.95 10.47
N TYR A 516 -16.47 19.87 9.89
CA TYR A 516 -17.92 19.93 9.99
C TYR A 516 -18.55 19.85 8.63
N LEU A 517 -19.41 18.86 8.42
CA LEU A 517 -20.33 18.87 7.30
C LEU A 517 -21.54 19.72 7.70
N ILE A 518 -21.96 20.64 6.83
CA ILE A 518 -23.05 21.60 7.05
C ILE A 518 -24.12 21.33 6.00
N GLY A 519 -25.39 21.32 6.40
CA GLY A 519 -26.53 21.14 5.49
C GLY A 519 -27.81 21.80 5.99
N SER A 520 -28.92 21.50 5.34
CA SER A 520 -30.26 21.93 5.76
C SER A 520 -31.06 20.70 6.22
N GLY A 521 -31.48 20.67 7.48
CA GLY A 521 -32.28 19.57 8.02
C GLY A 521 -33.71 19.56 7.46
N LYS A 522 -34.53 18.58 7.87
CA LYS A 522 -35.92 18.38 7.36
C LYS A 522 -36.82 19.61 7.37
N ASN A 523 -36.60 20.51 8.33
CA ASN A 523 -37.43 21.72 8.50
C ASN A 523 -36.88 22.93 7.73
N GLY A 524 -35.75 22.78 7.02
CA GLY A 524 -35.03 23.85 6.36
C GLY A 524 -34.08 24.63 7.29
N ASP A 525 -34.05 24.27 8.57
CA ASP A 525 -33.11 24.83 9.54
C ASP A 525 -31.69 24.32 9.25
N PRO A 526 -30.66 25.17 9.41
CA PRO A 526 -29.28 24.75 9.18
C PRO A 526 -28.87 23.73 10.24
N GLU A 527 -28.17 22.67 9.81
CA GLU A 527 -27.64 21.61 10.65
C GLU A 527 -26.16 21.37 10.34
N PHE A 528 -25.43 20.81 11.31
CA PHE A 528 -24.05 20.41 11.12
C PHE A 528 -23.72 19.12 11.87
N VAL A 529 -22.67 18.43 11.41
CA VAL A 529 -22.10 17.26 12.10
C VAL A 529 -20.58 17.35 12.09
N ASN A 530 -19.96 17.17 13.26
CA ASN A 530 -18.52 16.99 13.36
C ASN A 530 -18.19 15.55 12.99
N PHE A 531 -17.39 15.35 11.94
CA PHE A 531 -17.11 14.02 11.43
C PHE A 531 -15.64 13.62 11.53
N PHE A 532 -14.75 14.56 11.77
CA PHE A 532 -13.32 14.30 11.88
C PHE A 532 -12.65 15.41 12.69
N ALA A 533 -11.78 15.01 13.60
CA ALA A 533 -10.90 15.92 14.33
C ALA A 533 -9.51 15.30 14.40
N TYR A 534 -8.46 16.13 14.27
CA TYR A 534 -7.08 15.68 14.44
C TYR A 534 -6.17 16.80 14.96
N GLY A 535 -5.06 16.41 15.57
CA GLY A 535 -4.10 17.29 16.22
C GLY A 535 -3.48 16.55 17.39
N ASP A 536 -3.47 17.15 18.58
CA ASP A 536 -3.06 16.46 19.81
C ASP A 536 -4.01 15.31 20.20
N MET A 537 -5.22 15.32 19.64
CA MET A 537 -6.18 14.22 19.68
C MET A 537 -6.69 13.95 18.28
N ALA A 538 -6.90 12.68 17.94
CA ALA A 538 -7.56 12.28 16.71
C ALA A 538 -8.85 11.53 17.00
N GLY A 539 -9.92 11.89 16.31
CA GLY A 539 -11.24 11.26 16.39
C GLY A 539 -11.91 11.30 15.03
N ILE A 540 -12.51 10.18 14.63
CA ILE A 540 -13.26 10.05 13.38
C ILE A 540 -14.66 9.57 13.67
N SER A 541 -15.65 10.02 12.90
CA SER A 541 -17.03 9.60 13.08
C SER A 541 -17.17 8.08 13.08
N THR A 542 -18.02 7.57 13.97
CA THR A 542 -18.44 6.16 13.96
C THR A 542 -19.37 5.82 12.79
N ASN A 543 -19.97 6.83 12.15
CA ASN A 543 -20.76 6.64 10.94
C ASN A 543 -19.85 6.30 9.75
N LYS A 544 -20.12 5.17 9.10
CA LYS A 544 -19.29 4.66 7.99
C LYS A 544 -19.16 5.65 6.83
N GLU A 545 -20.23 6.27 6.38
CA GLU A 545 -20.17 7.19 5.22
C GLU A 545 -19.35 8.45 5.53
N LEU A 546 -19.47 8.97 6.76
CA LEU A 546 -18.65 10.08 7.24
C LEU A 546 -17.17 9.69 7.40
N LYS A 547 -16.89 8.50 7.92
CA LYS A 547 -15.53 7.94 8.02
C LYS A 547 -14.89 7.79 6.63
N ASP A 548 -15.63 7.23 5.69
CA ASP A 548 -15.24 7.01 4.30
C ASP A 548 -14.98 8.34 3.58
N PHE A 549 -15.80 9.36 3.86
CA PHE A 549 -15.57 10.72 3.35
C PHE A 549 -14.31 11.36 3.92
N ALA A 550 -14.05 11.23 5.22
CA ALA A 550 -12.81 11.74 5.83
C ALA A 550 -11.56 11.06 5.25
N LYS A 551 -11.57 9.73 5.07
CA LYS A 551 -10.49 8.99 4.38
C LYS A 551 -10.27 9.53 2.98
N TYR A 552 -11.36 9.73 2.25
CA TYR A 552 -11.33 10.21 0.88
C TYR A 552 -10.72 11.62 0.75
N LEU A 553 -11.09 12.57 1.64
CA LEU A 553 -10.44 13.89 1.73
C LEU A 553 -8.93 13.81 2.01
N GLY A 554 -8.50 12.72 2.66
CA GLY A 554 -7.08 12.40 2.86
C GLY A 554 -6.38 12.04 1.56
N TYR A 555 -6.94 11.10 0.79
CA TYR A 555 -6.33 10.65 -0.47
C TYR A 555 -6.25 11.75 -1.54
N SER A 556 -7.24 12.64 -1.58
CA SER A 556 -7.24 13.74 -2.54
C SER A 556 -6.24 14.86 -2.20
N ASN A 557 -5.60 14.83 -1.02
CA ASN A 557 -4.75 15.90 -0.47
C ASN A 557 -5.43 17.28 -0.45
N ASP A 558 -6.77 17.33 -0.46
CA ASP A 558 -7.51 18.58 -0.63
C ASP A 558 -7.45 19.46 0.63
N ILE A 559 -7.41 18.83 1.81
CA ILE A 559 -7.56 19.53 3.10
C ILE A 559 -6.73 18.89 4.24
N ILE A 560 -6.47 17.58 4.17
CA ILE A 560 -5.74 16.83 5.20
C ILE A 560 -4.25 16.76 4.80
N GLU A 561 -3.34 17.11 5.69
CA GLU A 561 -1.91 17.13 5.41
C GLU A 561 -1.32 15.71 5.32
N SER A 562 -0.26 15.52 4.52
CA SER A 562 0.29 14.21 4.16
C SER A 562 0.78 13.34 5.34
N TYR A 563 1.26 13.94 6.43
CA TYR A 563 1.64 13.18 7.64
C TYR A 563 0.43 12.52 8.33
N GLN A 564 -0.79 13.00 8.08
CA GLN A 564 -2.03 12.52 8.69
C GLN A 564 -2.67 11.36 7.91
N LEU A 565 -2.26 11.11 6.66
CA LEU A 565 -2.57 9.87 5.92
C LEU A 565 -2.01 8.63 6.63
N THR A 566 -0.93 8.77 7.39
CA THR A 566 -0.35 7.68 8.20
C THR A 566 -1.30 7.22 9.30
N PHE A 567 -2.10 8.13 9.89
CA PHE A 567 -3.14 7.77 10.86
C PHE A 567 -4.25 6.92 10.22
N PHE A 568 -4.68 7.28 9.00
CA PHE A 568 -5.63 6.48 8.22
C PHE A 568 -5.07 5.10 7.87
N LYS A 569 -3.78 5.01 7.52
CA LYS A 569 -3.08 3.74 7.24
C LYS A 569 -2.87 2.86 8.48
N TYR A 570 -2.63 3.45 9.65
CA TYR A 570 -2.49 2.71 10.90
C TYR A 570 -3.83 2.10 11.35
N ASN A 571 -4.93 2.86 11.26
CA ASN A 571 -6.25 2.35 11.66
C ASN A 571 -6.88 1.35 10.68
N SER A 572 -6.41 1.24 9.44
CA SER A 572 -6.82 0.15 8.51
C SER A 572 -6.07 -1.16 8.78
N ALA A 573 -4.98 -1.13 9.54
CA ALA A 573 -4.25 -2.33 9.95
C ALA A 573 -4.78 -2.91 11.28
N VAL A 574 -5.59 -2.15 12.03
CA VAL A 574 -6.03 -2.44 13.42
C VAL A 574 -7.49 -2.94 13.52
N THR A 575 -8.19 -3.06 12.39
CA THR A 575 -9.52 -3.71 12.28
C THR A 575 -9.47 -4.79 11.21
#